data_AF-A0A9E3HWF7-F1
#
_entry.id   AF-A0A9E3HWF7-F1
#
_cell.length_a   1.000
_cell.length_b   1.000
_cell.length_c   1.000
_cell.angle_alpha   90.00
_cell.angle_beta   90.00
_cell.angle_gamma   90.00
#
_symmetry.space_group_name_H-M   'P 1'
#
loop_
_entity.id
_entity.type
_entity.pdbx_description
1 polymer ?
#
loop_
_entity_poly.entity_id
_entity_poly.type
_entity_poly.pdbx_seq_one_letter_code
_entity_poly.pdbx_strand_id
1 'polypeptide(L)'
;MRARSTLPAARLTGLLVLCLLAALAGPLEAQRGGRGRRGGGRMDPAQMQKTMKERSERVHRQMCETLKLDGQQQEQADKLFGESQNKRDRLFEEINAEKLNPREAMRKMRDAQDEYLKKIEELLDDEQKGRFELIRKEMKERRPRGGRN
;
A
#
# COMPACT_ATOMS: atom_id res chain seq x y z
N MET A 1 55.28 27.30 -11.67
CA MET A 1 53.82 27.19 -11.48
C MET A 1 53.55 26.66 -10.07
N ARG A 2 52.67 27.34 -9.32
CA ARG A 2 52.04 26.86 -8.07
C ARG A 2 51.23 25.59 -8.42
N ALA A 3 51.10 24.55 -7.59
CA ALA A 3 50.46 24.60 -6.28
C ALA A 3 50.88 23.44 -5.35
N ARG A 4 50.82 23.76 -4.04
CA ARG A 4 50.90 22.89 -2.88
C ARG A 4 49.53 22.27 -2.60
N SER A 5 49.48 21.04 -2.06
CA SER A 5 48.70 20.64 -0.85
C SER A 5 48.72 19.10 -0.67
N THR A 6 49.53 18.57 0.26
CA THR A 6 49.21 18.14 1.65
C THR A 6 48.51 16.76 1.79
N LEU A 7 49.30 15.76 2.20
CA LEU A 7 48.93 14.60 3.04
C LEU A 7 48.65 15.10 4.49
N PRO A 8 47.96 14.38 5.44
CA PRO A 8 48.22 12.96 5.77
C PRO A 8 47.05 12.10 6.34
N ALA A 9 47.37 10.82 6.49
CA ALA A 9 46.66 9.78 7.22
C ALA A 9 46.93 9.80 8.74
N ALA A 10 45.96 9.38 9.56
CA ALA A 10 46.07 8.67 10.86
C ALA A 10 44.66 8.63 11.50
N ARG A 11 44.01 7.48 11.73
CA ARG A 11 44.20 6.40 12.72
C ARG A 11 43.89 6.77 14.19
N LEU A 12 43.08 5.89 14.81
CA LEU A 12 42.91 5.62 16.26
C LEU A 12 42.24 6.77 17.05
N THR A 13 41.26 6.56 17.93
CA THR A 13 41.20 5.69 19.11
C THR A 13 39.75 5.70 19.63
N GLY A 14 39.27 4.56 20.12
CA GLY A 14 37.98 4.46 20.82
C GLY A 14 38.00 5.14 22.19
N LEU A 15 36.81 5.51 22.69
CA LEU A 15 36.57 5.63 24.12
C LEU A 15 35.10 5.30 24.45
N LEU A 16 34.96 4.63 25.59
CA LEU A 16 33.85 3.84 26.11
C LEU A 16 33.25 4.62 27.28
N VAL A 17 31.96 4.95 27.26
CA VAL A 17 31.15 5.39 28.44
C VAL A 17 29.68 5.07 28.10
N LEU A 18 29.06 3.96 28.51
CA LEU A 18 28.68 3.54 29.86
C LEU A 18 27.89 4.61 30.65
N CYS A 19 26.66 4.89 30.22
CA CYS A 19 25.66 5.51 31.09
C CYS A 19 24.64 4.48 31.56
N LEU A 20 24.79 4.21 32.86
CA LEU A 20 23.98 3.50 33.83
C LEU A 20 22.47 3.35 33.58
N LEU A 21 22.03 2.13 33.89
CA LEU A 21 20.74 1.78 34.50
C LEU A 21 20.33 2.71 35.65
N ALA A 22 19.03 3.06 35.71
CA ALA A 22 18.13 2.92 36.87
C ALA A 22 17.08 4.06 36.99
N ALA A 23 15.85 3.76 36.58
CA ALA A 23 14.60 4.25 37.16
C ALA A 23 13.49 3.33 36.59
N LEU A 24 13.18 2.16 37.19
CA LEU A 24 12.40 1.96 38.40
C LEU A 24 11.19 2.90 38.54
N ALA A 25 10.02 2.28 38.33
CA ALA A 25 8.71 2.57 38.91
C ALA A 25 7.95 3.84 38.45
N GLY A 26 7.00 3.63 37.53
CA GLY A 26 5.87 4.53 37.23
C GLY A 26 4.75 3.73 36.56
N PRO A 27 3.47 4.05 36.79
CA PRO A 27 2.45 3.08 37.17
C PRO A 27 1.94 2.18 36.03
N LEU A 28 1.71 0.91 36.40
CA LEU A 28 0.77 0.00 35.77
C LEU A 28 -0.67 0.56 35.93
N GLU A 29 -0.97 1.66 35.27
CA GLU A 29 -2.35 2.11 35.11
C GLU A 29 -3.04 1.18 34.11
N ALA A 30 -3.75 0.22 34.69
CA ALA A 30 -5.10 -0.14 34.27
C ALA A 30 -5.32 -0.12 32.75
N GLN A 31 -4.87 -1.18 32.07
CA GLN A 31 -5.50 -1.67 30.84
C GLN A 31 -6.92 -2.16 31.18
N ARG A 32 -7.79 -1.25 31.62
CA ARG A 32 -9.17 -1.49 32.05
C ARG A 32 -10.08 -0.86 31.00
N GLY A 33 -10.72 -1.74 30.23
CA GLY A 33 -12.05 -1.44 29.69
C GLY A 33 -12.08 -0.45 28.53
N GLY A 34 -11.28 -0.68 27.50
CA GLY A 34 -11.45 -0.06 26.19
C GLY A 34 -11.88 -1.05 25.11
N ARG A 35 -12.81 -1.99 25.41
CA ARG A 35 -13.59 -2.65 24.35
C ARG A 35 -14.45 -1.56 23.72
N GLY A 36 -13.81 -0.78 22.85
CA GLY A 36 -14.43 0.18 21.97
C GLY A 36 -15.51 -0.59 21.24
N ARG A 37 -16.74 -0.31 21.67
CA ARG A 37 -17.98 -0.66 21.02
C ARG A 37 -17.84 -0.17 19.58
N ARG A 38 -17.29 -1.01 18.69
CA ARG A 38 -17.46 -0.86 17.24
C ARG A 38 -18.96 -1.05 17.04
N GLY A 39 -19.69 0.05 17.18
CA GLY A 39 -21.05 0.16 16.69
C GLY A 39 -20.96 -0.15 15.21
N GLY A 40 -21.25 -1.41 14.89
CA GLY A 40 -21.39 -1.91 13.53
C GLY A 40 -22.67 -1.35 12.94
N GLY A 41 -22.76 -0.03 12.82
CA GLY A 41 -23.68 0.59 11.90
C GLY A 41 -23.29 0.07 10.53
N ARG A 42 -24.19 -0.69 9.90
CA ARG A 42 -24.06 -1.05 8.49
C ARG A 42 -23.92 0.28 7.75
N MET A 43 -22.71 0.54 7.25
CA MET A 43 -22.45 1.71 6.43
C MET A 43 -23.38 1.63 5.22
N ASP A 44 -24.01 2.75 4.86
CA ASP A 44 -24.89 2.79 3.70
C ASP A 44 -24.12 2.28 2.45
N PRO A 45 -24.71 1.40 1.62
CA PRO A 45 -24.03 0.83 0.47
C PRO A 45 -23.47 1.87 -0.50
N ALA A 46 -24.18 2.99 -0.73
CA ALA A 46 -23.70 4.06 -1.60
C ALA A 46 -22.51 4.80 -0.96
N GLN A 47 -22.55 5.00 0.36
CA GLN A 47 -21.42 5.55 1.09
C GLN A 47 -20.18 4.62 1.06
N MET A 48 -20.40 3.31 1.17
CA MET A 48 -19.34 2.31 1.03
C MET A 48 -18.71 2.33 -0.37
N GLN A 49 -19.52 2.41 -1.43
CA GLN A 49 -19.01 2.48 -2.80
C GLN A 49 -18.17 3.74 -3.02
N LYS A 50 -18.66 4.91 -2.57
CA LYS A 50 -17.92 6.18 -2.67
C LYS A 50 -16.56 6.10 -1.97
N THR A 51 -16.53 5.62 -0.73
CA THR A 51 -15.28 5.49 0.04
C THR A 51 -14.31 4.50 -0.59
N MET A 52 -14.80 3.40 -1.16
CA MET A 52 -13.97 2.44 -1.91
C MET A 52 -13.37 3.07 -3.17
N LYS A 53 -14.16 3.85 -3.92
CA LYS A 53 -13.70 4.55 -5.12
C LYS A 53 -12.60 5.57 -4.79
N GLU A 54 -12.84 6.45 -3.83
CA GLU A 54 -11.85 7.45 -3.37
C GLU A 54 -10.54 6.78 -2.88
N ARG A 55 -10.68 5.66 -2.15
CA ARG A 55 -9.53 4.87 -1.73
C ARG A 55 -8.78 4.29 -2.93
N SER A 56 -9.49 3.76 -3.91
CA SER A 56 -8.87 3.17 -5.11
C SER A 56 -8.15 4.23 -5.94
N GLU A 57 -8.71 5.44 -6.08
CA GLU A 57 -8.06 6.57 -6.75
C GLU A 57 -6.77 6.99 -6.03
N ARG A 58 -6.80 7.05 -4.70
CA ARG A 58 -5.61 7.36 -3.91
C ARG A 58 -4.51 6.32 -4.10
N VAL A 59 -4.86 5.05 -4.05
CA VAL A 59 -3.90 3.95 -4.27
C VAL A 59 -3.31 4.01 -5.67
N HIS A 60 -4.13 4.31 -6.68
CA HIS A 60 -3.66 4.49 -8.05
C HIS A 60 -2.67 5.64 -8.18
N ARG A 61 -3.01 6.83 -7.67
CA ARG A 61 -2.08 7.99 -7.68
C ARG A 61 -0.77 7.67 -6.98
N GLN A 62 -0.83 7.08 -5.79
CA GLN A 62 0.36 6.69 -5.05
C GLN A 62 1.23 5.68 -5.83
N MET A 63 0.61 4.74 -6.55
CA MET A 63 1.32 3.79 -7.39
C MET A 63 2.04 4.49 -8.54
N CYS A 64 1.36 5.39 -9.27
CA CYS A 64 1.97 6.16 -10.36
C CYS A 64 3.14 7.01 -9.86
N GLU A 65 2.99 7.67 -8.72
CA GLU A 65 4.05 8.45 -8.07
C GLU A 65 5.25 7.58 -7.67
N THR A 66 4.99 6.40 -7.07
CA THR A 66 6.06 5.49 -6.61
C THR A 66 6.85 4.90 -7.78
N LEU A 67 6.16 4.57 -8.87
CA LEU A 67 6.77 4.07 -10.09
C LEU A 67 7.48 5.17 -10.88
N LYS A 68 7.18 6.45 -10.59
CA LYS A 68 7.67 7.61 -11.35
C LYS A 68 7.33 7.48 -12.83
N LEU A 69 6.05 7.23 -13.12
CA LEU A 69 5.58 7.16 -14.50
C LEU A 69 5.80 8.52 -15.19
N ASP A 70 6.24 8.49 -16.45
CA ASP A 70 6.28 9.69 -17.26
C ASP A 70 4.87 10.12 -17.73
N GLY A 71 4.77 11.23 -18.45
CA GLY A 71 3.48 11.76 -18.89
C GLY A 71 2.68 10.81 -19.79
N GLN A 72 3.33 10.08 -20.70
CA GLN A 72 2.65 9.13 -21.59
C GLN A 72 2.21 7.89 -20.84
N GLN A 73 3.08 7.35 -19.98
CA GLN A 73 2.77 6.21 -19.12
C GLN A 73 1.64 6.55 -18.14
N GLN A 74 1.62 7.75 -17.58
CA GLN A 74 0.57 8.20 -16.68
C GLN A 74 -0.78 8.31 -17.38
N GLU A 75 -0.85 8.88 -18.58
CA GLU A 75 -2.08 8.95 -19.36
C GLU A 75 -2.64 7.55 -19.68
N GLN A 76 -1.76 6.61 -20.06
CA GLN A 76 -2.14 5.22 -20.30
C GLN A 76 -2.59 4.52 -19.01
N ALA A 77 -1.91 4.76 -17.90
CA ALA A 77 -2.27 4.20 -16.60
C ALA A 77 -3.62 4.73 -16.09
N ASP A 78 -3.92 6.02 -16.29
CA ASP A 78 -5.19 6.66 -15.95
C ASP A 78 -6.33 6.05 -16.78
N LYS A 79 -6.12 5.83 -18.09
CA LYS A 79 -7.08 5.15 -18.95
C LYS A 79 -7.35 3.72 -18.48
N LEU A 80 -6.31 2.95 -18.22
CA LEU A 80 -6.43 1.58 -17.69
C LEU A 80 -7.13 1.54 -16.33
N PHE A 81 -6.89 2.54 -15.49
CA PHE A 81 -7.55 2.67 -14.20
C PHE A 81 -9.04 2.96 -14.36
N GLY A 82 -9.43 3.87 -15.27
CA GLY A 82 -10.82 4.13 -15.61
C GLY A 82 -11.55 2.88 -16.13
N GLU A 83 -10.91 2.11 -17.01
CA GLU A 83 -11.44 0.81 -17.46
C GLU A 83 -11.63 -0.19 -16.30
N SER A 84 -10.66 -0.25 -15.38
CA SER A 84 -10.75 -1.11 -14.19
C SER A 84 -11.88 -0.66 -13.24
N GLN A 85 -12.09 0.65 -13.05
CA GLN A 85 -13.20 1.19 -12.26
C GLN A 85 -14.54 0.79 -12.88
N ASN A 86 -14.72 1.00 -14.19
CA ASN A 86 -15.94 0.63 -14.89
C ASN A 86 -16.25 -0.86 -14.78
N LYS A 87 -15.23 -1.73 -14.85
CA LYS A 87 -15.40 -3.17 -14.63
C LYS A 87 -15.84 -3.48 -13.20
N ARG A 88 -15.27 -2.83 -12.20
CA ARG A 88 -15.65 -3.02 -10.79
C ARG A 88 -17.06 -2.51 -10.51
N ASP A 89 -17.45 -1.36 -11.06
CA ASP A 89 -18.80 -0.82 -10.91
C ASP A 89 -19.85 -1.79 -11.48
N ARG A 90 -19.62 -2.35 -12.67
CA ARG A 90 -20.48 -3.41 -13.24
C ARG A 90 -20.54 -4.66 -12.36
N LEU A 91 -19.41 -5.10 -11.81
CA LEU A 91 -19.40 -6.23 -10.88
C LEU A 91 -20.18 -5.92 -9.60
N PHE A 92 -20.11 -4.69 -9.08
CA PHE A 92 -20.93 -4.27 -7.94
C PHE A 92 -22.42 -4.26 -8.26
N GLU A 93 -22.82 -3.81 -9.45
CA GLU A 93 -24.20 -3.91 -9.92
C GLU A 93 -24.68 -5.37 -9.98
N GLU A 94 -23.85 -6.27 -10.51
CA GLU A 94 -24.17 -7.71 -10.55
C GLU A 94 -24.30 -8.33 -9.15
N ILE A 95 -23.45 -7.93 -8.20
CA ILE A 95 -23.51 -8.37 -6.80
C ILE A 95 -24.78 -7.85 -6.13
N ASN A 96 -25.08 -6.55 -6.30
CA ASN A 96 -26.27 -5.92 -5.70
C ASN A 96 -27.57 -6.46 -6.30
N ALA A 97 -27.55 -6.86 -7.57
CA ALA A 97 -28.66 -7.55 -8.24
C ALA A 97 -28.73 -9.05 -7.91
N GLU A 98 -27.92 -9.54 -6.96
CA GLU A 98 -27.84 -10.94 -6.53
C GLU A 98 -27.56 -11.93 -7.67
N LYS A 99 -26.99 -11.45 -8.80
CA LYS A 99 -26.62 -12.27 -9.96
C LYS A 99 -25.36 -13.09 -9.73
N LEU A 100 -24.54 -12.71 -8.74
CA LEU A 100 -23.31 -13.39 -8.38
C LEU A 100 -23.34 -13.83 -6.92
N ASN A 101 -22.94 -15.08 -6.68
CA ASN A 101 -22.66 -15.51 -5.33
C ASN A 101 -21.38 -14.83 -4.80
N PRO A 102 -21.22 -14.68 -3.47
CA PRO A 102 -20.08 -13.98 -2.89
C PRO A 102 -18.71 -14.54 -3.29
N ARG A 103 -18.60 -15.85 -3.52
CA ARG A 103 -17.33 -16.50 -3.88
C ARG A 103 -16.91 -16.15 -5.30
N GLU A 104 -17.86 -16.17 -6.24
CA GLU A 104 -17.64 -15.79 -7.63
C GLU A 104 -17.38 -14.29 -7.75
N ALA A 105 -18.12 -13.46 -7.02
CA ALA A 105 -17.89 -12.02 -6.92
C ALA A 105 -16.45 -11.70 -6.50
N MET A 106 -15.96 -12.34 -5.43
CA MET A 106 -14.58 -12.16 -4.95
C MET A 106 -13.54 -12.64 -5.97
N ARG A 107 -13.82 -13.71 -6.71
CA ARG A 107 -12.95 -14.18 -7.79
C ARG A 107 -12.90 -13.15 -8.92
N LYS A 108 -14.05 -12.72 -9.45
CA LYS A 108 -14.13 -11.73 -10.53
C LYS A 108 -13.49 -10.39 -10.16
N MET A 109 -13.66 -9.94 -8.92
CA MET A 109 -12.99 -8.74 -8.41
C MET A 109 -11.47 -8.90 -8.38
N ARG A 110 -10.96 -10.06 -7.96
CA ARG A 110 -9.52 -10.36 -7.99
C ARG A 110 -9.00 -10.41 -9.43
N ASP A 111 -9.69 -11.14 -10.30
CA ASP A 111 -9.29 -11.29 -11.70
C ASP A 111 -9.25 -9.92 -12.41
N ALA A 112 -10.22 -9.03 -12.15
CA ALA A 112 -10.23 -7.67 -12.68
C ALA A 112 -9.07 -6.80 -12.15
N GLN A 113 -8.67 -7.00 -10.88
CA GLN A 113 -7.50 -6.33 -10.31
C GLN A 113 -6.20 -6.87 -10.91
N ASP A 114 -6.07 -8.19 -11.07
CA ASP A 114 -4.88 -8.82 -11.63
C ASP A 114 -4.71 -8.47 -13.11
N GLU A 115 -5.80 -8.40 -13.88
CA GLU A 115 -5.78 -7.91 -15.28
C GLU A 115 -5.28 -6.46 -15.35
N TYR A 116 -5.78 -5.58 -14.48
CA TYR A 116 -5.33 -4.19 -14.41
C TYR A 116 -3.83 -4.09 -14.08
N LEU A 117 -3.37 -4.82 -13.06
CA LEU A 117 -1.97 -4.81 -12.65
C LEU A 117 -1.05 -5.36 -13.74
N LYS A 118 -1.49 -6.40 -14.47
CA LYS A 118 -0.74 -6.94 -15.60
C LYS A 118 -0.58 -5.91 -16.72
N LYS A 119 -1.66 -5.20 -17.08
CA LYS A 119 -1.58 -4.14 -18.10
C LYS A 119 -0.69 -2.98 -17.65
N ILE A 120 -0.69 -2.62 -16.37
CA ILE A 120 0.25 -1.63 -15.85
C ILE A 120 1.68 -2.12 -16.01
N GLU A 121 1.99 -3.37 -15.62
CA GLU A 121 3.32 -3.97 -15.74
C GLU A 121 3.86 -3.97 -17.18
N GLU A 122 2.99 -4.15 -18.18
CA GLU A 122 3.33 -4.07 -19.60
C GLU A 122 3.73 -2.67 -20.07
N LEU A 123 3.30 -1.61 -19.37
CA LEU A 123 3.69 -0.21 -19.65
C LEU A 123 5.04 0.18 -19.06
N LEU A 124 5.55 -0.61 -18.12
CA LEU A 124 6.73 -0.26 -17.33
C LEU A 124 8.02 -0.65 -18.04
N ASP A 125 9.05 0.18 -17.87
CA ASP A 125 10.42 -0.21 -18.18
C ASP A 125 10.98 -1.18 -17.11
N ASP A 126 12.19 -1.70 -17.33
CA ASP A 126 12.79 -2.70 -16.45
C ASP A 126 13.08 -2.18 -15.03
N GLU A 127 13.44 -0.90 -14.89
CA GLU A 127 13.69 -0.30 -13.58
C GLU A 127 12.37 -0.15 -12.80
N GLN A 128 11.33 0.33 -13.48
CA GLN A 128 9.98 0.48 -12.93
C GLN A 128 9.36 -0.87 -12.58
N LYS A 129 9.56 -1.91 -13.40
CA LYS A 129 9.13 -3.29 -13.09
C LYS A 129 9.75 -3.80 -11.80
N GLY A 130 11.04 -3.57 -11.59
CA GLY A 130 11.70 -3.93 -10.32
C GLY A 130 11.02 -3.28 -9.11
N ARG A 131 10.65 -2.00 -9.19
CA ARG A 131 9.88 -1.32 -8.14
C ARG A 131 8.47 -1.88 -7.99
N PHE A 132 7.82 -2.18 -9.10
CA PHE A 132 6.48 -2.75 -9.12
C PHE A 132 6.41 -4.12 -8.44
N GLU A 133 7.40 -4.98 -8.65
CA GLU A 133 7.50 -6.28 -7.98
C GLU A 133 7.66 -6.13 -6.46
N LEU A 134 8.46 -5.19 -6.00
CA LEU A 134 8.62 -4.90 -4.56
C LEU A 134 7.28 -4.46 -3.96
N ILE A 135 6.54 -3.57 -4.63
CA ILE A 135 5.20 -3.15 -4.22
C ILE A 135 4.25 -4.37 -4.15
N ARG A 136 4.24 -5.24 -5.17
CA ARG A 136 3.39 -6.44 -5.17
C ARG A 136 3.75 -7.39 -4.02
N LYS A 137 5.03 -7.58 -3.73
CA LYS A 137 5.51 -8.41 -2.63
C LYS A 137 5.08 -7.83 -1.28
N GLU A 138 5.28 -6.54 -1.08
CA GLU A 138 4.87 -5.85 0.15
C GLU A 138 3.35 -5.91 0.36
N MET A 139 2.55 -5.71 -0.70
CA MET A 139 1.10 -5.87 -0.62
C MET A 139 0.67 -7.29 -0.23
N LYS A 140 1.40 -8.31 -0.71
CA LYS A 140 1.14 -9.71 -0.35
C LYS A 140 1.49 -9.99 1.11
N GLU A 141 2.57 -9.41 1.62
CA GLU A 141 3.02 -9.56 3.01
C GLU A 141 2.17 -8.78 4.01
N ARG A 142 1.72 -7.57 3.65
CA ARG A 142 0.83 -6.73 4.47
C ARG A 142 -0.59 -7.25 4.60
N ARG A 143 -0.98 -8.30 3.88
CA ARG A 143 -2.28 -8.96 4.12
C ARG A 143 -2.25 -9.51 5.54
N PRO A 144 -3.03 -8.97 6.50
CA PRO A 144 -3.09 -9.55 7.82
C PRO A 144 -3.54 -10.99 7.63
N ARG A 145 -2.61 -11.94 7.83
CA ARG A 145 -2.97 -13.33 8.05
C ARG A 145 -3.89 -13.26 9.25
N GLY A 146 -5.19 -13.45 9.01
CA GLY A 146 -6.21 -13.31 10.05
C GLY A 146 -5.67 -13.97 11.30
N GLY A 147 -5.40 -13.15 12.32
CA GLY A 147 -4.86 -13.61 13.58
C GLY A 147 -5.91 -14.55 14.16
N ARG A 148 -5.71 -15.85 13.95
CA ARG A 148 -6.19 -16.86 14.88
C ARG A 148 -5.32 -16.69 16.12
N ASN A 149 -5.81 -15.87 17.04
CA ASN A 149 -5.66 -16.06 18.48
C ASN A 149 -7.06 -16.00 19.07
#